data_AF-A0A1U6IHY5-F1
#
_entry.id   AF-A0A1U6IHY5-F1
#
_cell.length_a   1.000
_cell.length_b   1.000
_cell.length_c   1.000
_cell.angle_alpha   90.00
_cell.angle_beta   90.00
_cell.angle_gamma   90.00
#
_symmetry.space_group_name_H-M   'P 1'
#
loop_
_entity.id
_entity.type
_entity.pdbx_description
1 polymer ?
#
loop_
_entity_poly.entity_id
_entity_poly.type
_entity_poly.pdbx_seq_one_letter_code
_entity_poly.pdbx_strand_id
1 'polypeptide(L)' 'MRMQRLLIDRSTLDLIVSDGNDFLNVLNAAGLLQAANLMTAVLQQLETDQSRLSDEEPPAAPIT' A
#
# COMPACT_ATOMS: atom_id res chain seq x y z
N MET A 1 8.99 -17.25 -8.16
CA MET A 1 9.71 -16.19 -7.43
C MET A 1 9.15 -16.13 -6.02
N ARG A 2 10.00 -16.16 -5.00
CA ARG A 2 9.56 -15.96 -3.61
C ARG A 2 9.63 -14.45 -3.35
N MET A 3 8.50 -13.76 -3.41
CA MET A 3 8.43 -12.34 -3.07
C MET A 3 8.84 -12.19 -1.61
N GLN A 4 10.00 -11.60 -1.33
CA GLN A 4 10.35 -11.19 0.03
C GLN A 4 9.35 -10.11 0.43
N ARG A 5 8.63 -10.35 1.53
CA ARG A 5 7.68 -9.38 2.07
C ARG A 5 8.51 -8.25 2.69
N LEU A 6 8.45 -7.07 2.09
CA LEU A 6 9.09 -5.89 2.66
C LEU A 6 8.40 -5.60 4.00
N LEU A 7 9.17 -5.47 5.09
CA LEU A 7 8.65 -5.10 6.40
C LEU A 7 8.30 -3.60 6.36
N ILE A 8 7.07 -3.30 5.94
CA ILE A 8 6.54 -1.94 5.86
C ILE A 8 5.61 -1.75 7.06
N ASP A 9 5.88 -0.74 7.88
CA ASP A 9 4.97 -0.34 8.94
C ASP A 9 3.75 0.41 8.36
N ARG A 10 2.66 0.47 9.13
CA ARG A 10 1.41 1.10 8.69
C ARG A 10 1.57 2.55 8.25
N SER A 11 2.38 3.35 8.95
CA SER A 11 2.54 4.77 8.61
C SER A 11 3.26 4.96 7.28
N THR A 12 4.24 4.11 6.98
CA THR A 12 4.89 4.09 5.66
C THR A 12 3.91 3.66 4.57
N LEU A 13 3.03 2.69 4.84
CA LEU A 13 2.01 2.27 3.88
C LEU A 13 0.96 3.36 3.61
N ASP A 14 0.55 4.11 4.65
CA ASP A 14 -0.36 5.25 4.52
C ASP A 14 0.21 6.35 3.60
N LEU A 15 1.50 6.64 3.73
CA LEU A 15 2.20 7.58 2.83
C LEU A 15 2.19 7.10 1.38
N ILE A 16 2.48 5.82 1.14
CA ILE A 16 2.47 5.23 -0.21
C ILE A 16 1.07 5.32 -0.83
N VAL A 17 0.02 5.04 -0.05
CA VAL A 17 -1.37 5.17 -0.51
C VAL A 17 -1.71 6.63 -0.84
N SER A 18 -1.27 7.58 -0.01
CA SER A 18 -1.45 9.01 -0.27
C SER A 18 -0.79 9.44 -1.58
N ASP A 19 0.51 9.16 -1.73
CA ASP A 19 1.27 9.49 -2.94
C ASP A 19 0.70 8.79 -4.19
N GLY A 20 0.22 7.56 -4.02
CA GLY A 20 -0.41 6.81 -5.08
C GLY A 20 -1.74 7.40 -5.56
N ASN A 21 -2.54 7.97 -4.66
CA ASN A 21 -3.76 8.70 -5.03
C ASN A 21 -3.45 9.98 -5.81
N ASP A 22 -2.42 10.73 -5.39
CA ASP A 22 -1.96 11.91 -6.14
C ASP A 22 -1.48 11.53 -7.53
N PHE A 23 -0.72 10.43 -7.65
CA PHE A 23 -0.28 9.93 -8.95
C PHE A 23 -1.44 9.46 -9.83
N LEU A 24 -2.45 8.79 -9.27
CA LEU A 24 -3.65 8.41 -9.99
C LEU A 24 -4.38 9.64 -10.58
N ASN A 25 -4.45 10.74 -9.83
CA ASN A 25 -5.02 12.00 -10.34
C ASN A 25 -4.24 12.54 -11.54
N VAL A 26 -2.90 12.45 -11.51
CA VAL A 26 -2.03 12.84 -12.64
C VAL A 26 -2.28 11.94 -13.86
N LEU A 27 -2.39 10.63 -13.67
CA LEU A 27 -2.66 9.68 -14.76
C LEU A 27 -4.03 9.95 -15.42
N ASN A 28 -5.05 10.23 -14.61
CA ASN A 28 -6.37 10.60 -15.10
C ASN A 28 -6.35 11.92 -15.86
N ALA A 29 -5.68 12.95 -15.33
CA ALA A 29 -5.55 14.25 -15.98
C ALA A 29 -4.77 14.17 -17.31
N ALA A 30 -3.79 13.27 -17.39
CA ALA A 30 -3.02 13.00 -18.62
C ALA A 30 -3.77 12.12 -19.64
N GLY A 31 -4.97 11.63 -19.32
CA GLY A 31 -5.74 10.72 -20.19
C GLY A 31 -5.15 9.31 -20.31
N LEU A 32 -4.25 8.92 -19.39
CA LEU A 32 -3.58 7.62 -19.39
C LEU A 32 -4.44 6.55 -18.71
N LEU A 33 -5.62 6.27 -19.27
CA LEU A 33 -6.65 5.45 -18.65
C LEU A 33 -6.21 4.03 -18.28
N GLN A 34 -5.37 3.39 -19.11
CA GLN A 34 -4.86 2.04 -18.80
C GLN A 34 -3.94 2.05 -17.58
N ALA A 35 -3.05 3.03 -17.48
CA ALA A 35 -2.16 3.19 -16.33
C ALA A 35 -2.96 3.55 -15.08
N ALA A 36 -3.95 4.44 -15.20
CA ALA A 36 -4.85 4.80 -14.10
C ALA A 36 -5.59 3.57 -13.55
N ASN A 37 -6.14 2.71 -14.43
CA ASN A 37 -6.81 1.48 -14.00
C ASN A 37 -5.88 0.52 -13.25
N LEU A 38 -4.63 0.36 -13.72
CA LEU A 38 -3.63 -0.44 -13.01
C LEU A 38 -3.32 0.16 -11.64
N MET A 39 -3.15 1.49 -11.56
CA MET A 39 -2.87 2.18 -10.31
C MET A 39 -4.03 2.04 -9.31
N THR A 40 -5.28 2.12 -9.77
CA THR A 40 -6.46 1.85 -8.93
C THR A 40 -6.42 0.44 -8.33
N ALA A 41 -6.09 -0.58 -9.13
CA ALA A 41 -5.97 -1.94 -8.62
C ALA A 41 -4.84 -2.10 -7.59
N VAL A 42 -3.71 -1.40 -7.80
CA VAL A 42 -2.61 -1.38 -6.82
C VAL A 42 -3.07 -0.72 -5.52
N LEU A 43 -3.73 0.43 -5.57
CA LEU A 43 -4.23 1.13 -4.38
C LEU A 43 -5.22 0.27 -3.58
N GLN A 44 -6.15 -0.41 -4.24
CA GLN A 44 -7.08 -1.35 -3.58
C GLN A 44 -6.36 -2.50 -2.87
N GLN A 45 -5.27 -3.01 -3.45
CA GLN A 45 -4.46 -4.04 -2.82
C GLN A 45 -3.72 -3.48 -1.59
N LEU A 46 -3.18 -2.27 -1.68
CA LEU A 46 -2.51 -1.60 -0.56
C LEU A 46 -3.46 -1.29 0.59
N GLU A 47 -4.70 -0.87 0.33
CA GLU A 47 -5.75 -0.69 1.35
C GLU A 47 -6.10 -2.00 2.06
N THR A 48 -6.15 -3.10 1.30
CA THR A 48 -6.36 -4.44 1.86
C THR A 48 -5.18 -4.85 2.76
N ASP A 49 -3.96 -4.55 2.34
CA ASP A 49 -2.75 -4.86 3.11
C ASP A 49 -2.64 -3.96 4.36
N GLN A 50 -3.04 -2.70 4.28
CA GLN A 50 -3.13 -1.77 5.41
C GLN A 50 -4.12 -2.26 6.48
N SER A 51 -5.27 -2.76 6.04
CA SER A 51 -6.29 -3.32 6.95
C SER A 51 -5.74 -4.53 7.72
N ARG A 52 -4.90 -5.36 7.09
CA ARG A 52 -4.25 -6.51 7.72
C ARG A 52 -3.14 -6.14 8.70
N LEU A 53 -2.54 -4.96 8.56
CA LEU A 53 -1.54 -4.43 9.49
C LEU A 53 -2.15 -3.83 10.76
N SER A 54 -3.49 -3.73 10.83
CA SER A 54 -4.19 -3.11 11.96
C SER A 54 -4.49 -4.06 13.12
N ASP A 55 -4.34 -5.38 12.93
CA ASP A 55 -4.84 -6.40 13.88
C ASP A 55 -3.77 -7.23 14.62
N GLU A 56 -2.48 -7.19 14.25
CA GLU A 56 -1.38 -7.91 14.94
C GLU A 56 -0.10 -7.04 14.86
N GLU A 57 0.67 -6.73 15.91
CA GLU A 57 1.08 -7.54 17.06
C GLU A 57 1.58 -6.60 18.20
N PRO A 58 1.28 -6.87 19.49
CA PRO A 58 2.02 -6.25 20.60
C PRO A 58 3.51 -6.63 20.50
N PRO A 59 4.44 -5.79 20.98
CA PRO A 59 5.87 -6.08 20.87
C PRO A 59 6.14 -7.47 21.45
N ALA A 60 6.78 -8.33 20.66
CA ALA A 60 7.18 -9.68 21.07
C ALA A 60 7.80 -9.60 22.47
N ALA A 61 7.17 -10.25 23.45
CA ALA A 61 7.70 -10.28 24.81
C ALA A 61 9.13 -10.85 24.77
N PRO A 62 10.08 -10.29 25.53
CA PRO A 62 11.44 -10.77 25.53
C PRO A 62 11.43 -12.24 25.95
N ILE A 63 12.03 -13.07 25.11
CA ILE A 63 12.24 -14.48 25.40
C ILE A 63 13.25 -14.54 26.56
N THR A 64 12.76 -14.70 27.78
CA THR A 64 13.57 -14.96 28.99
C THR A 64 13.94 -16.42 29.09
#